data_AF-A0A838SAP0-F1
#
_entry.id   AF-A0A838SAP0-F1
#
_cell.length_a   1.000
_cell.length_b   1.000
_cell.length_c   1.000
_cell.angle_alpha   90.00
_cell.angle_beta   90.00
_cell.angle_gamma   90.00
#
_symmetry.space_group_name_H-M   'P 1'
#
loop_
_entity.id
_entity.type
_entity.pdbx_description
1 polymer ?
#
loop_
_entity_poly.entity_id
_entity_poly.type
_entity_poly.pdbx_seq_one_letter_code
_entity_poly.pdbx_strand_id
1 'polypeptide(L)'
;MCALLKKLFHFSLLAVLLSFLFACDKISIPRLTYEDHSEPRIPISVTYAFTPKLLNYTQTVGGCGLPYTIPVGRIISKTFLQVGQNRFNGVRAEPPVGEAQGVPPDGYRIVVDLNQFGFDPFDRSGQEDRYDVFVDLQLHVVYEDAKGTPVAQSPLTYHKKVRIHVPELTSQSVSCETGGIDGTVEDAAETLAKQMIEVIPQLVQLNAGQQPVPAQPGVMAPTTQVPAVAVTPPPPPVTTPSVQFRTKLVDANRNLILEEGETVILLIETTNVSGSTIPSAYVELRGTPILVEAFKRVAPIPMPIGELKAGEKRTAEIRGRIGEVKEHLKGELIIGIILSEGLPPGTHTILTEIQPGPTRKQPSR
;
A
#
# COMPACT_ATOMS: atom_id res chain seq x y z
N MET A 1 -46.09 68.57 18.13
CA MET A 1 -44.73 68.19 18.60
C MET A 1 -44.44 66.69 18.54
N CYS A 2 -45.39 65.78 18.80
CA CYS A 2 -45.10 64.33 18.86
C CYS A 2 -44.75 63.66 17.51
N ALA A 3 -45.23 64.19 16.38
CA ALA A 3 -44.96 63.62 15.04
C ALA A 3 -43.56 63.97 14.48
N LEU A 4 -42.98 65.10 14.90
CA LEU A 4 -41.63 65.50 14.49
C LEU A 4 -40.55 64.66 15.20
N LEU A 5 -40.81 64.32 16.47
CA LEU A 5 -39.89 63.51 17.29
C LEU A 5 -39.75 62.07 16.75
N LYS A 6 -40.86 61.46 16.29
CA LYS A 6 -40.84 60.13 15.66
C LYS A 6 -40.07 60.10 14.33
N LYS A 7 -40.16 61.16 13.53
CA LYS A 7 -39.40 61.26 12.27
C LYS A 7 -37.90 61.45 12.53
N LEU A 8 -37.51 62.24 13.53
CA LEU A 8 -36.11 62.35 13.94
C LEU A 8 -35.56 61.02 14.50
N PHE A 9 -36.37 60.28 15.26
CA PHE A 9 -35.93 58.99 15.82
C PHE A 9 -35.74 57.92 14.74
N HIS A 10 -36.61 57.87 13.73
CA HIS A 10 -36.43 56.97 12.59
C HIS A 10 -35.24 57.34 11.70
N PHE A 11 -34.98 58.62 11.45
CA PHE A 11 -33.78 59.04 10.72
C PHE A 11 -32.49 58.73 11.48
N SER A 12 -32.49 58.91 12.81
CA SER A 12 -31.34 58.56 13.66
C SER A 12 -31.08 57.04 13.69
N LEU A 13 -32.14 56.23 13.81
CA LEU A 13 -32.03 54.77 13.80
C LEU A 13 -31.53 54.26 12.43
N LEU A 14 -32.01 54.84 11.32
CA LEU A 14 -31.57 54.49 9.97
C LEU A 14 -30.11 54.90 9.72
N ALA A 15 -29.68 56.05 10.25
CA ALA A 15 -28.29 56.50 10.16
C ALA A 15 -27.33 55.60 10.96
N VAL A 16 -27.74 55.14 12.15
CA VAL A 16 -26.97 54.19 12.95
C VAL A 16 -26.89 52.82 12.25
N LEU A 17 -27.97 52.34 11.64
CA LEU A 17 -27.98 51.07 10.90
C LEU A 17 -27.13 51.12 9.61
N LEU A 18 -27.12 52.25 8.90
CA LEU A 18 -26.19 52.45 7.78
C LEU A 18 -24.73 52.56 8.24
N SER A 19 -24.46 53.09 9.44
CA SER A 19 -23.10 53.21 9.99
C SER A 19 -22.44 51.85 10.26
N PHE A 20 -23.23 50.81 10.55
CA PHE A 20 -22.73 49.44 10.71
C PHE A 20 -22.45 48.71 9.38
N LEU A 21 -22.96 49.22 8.24
CA LEU A 21 -22.70 48.63 6.92
C LEU A 21 -21.40 49.15 6.27
N PHE A 22 -20.83 50.26 6.75
CA PHE A 22 -19.58 50.84 6.24
C PHE A 22 -18.36 50.62 7.13
N ALA A 23 -18.47 49.79 8.18
CA ALA A 23 -17.41 49.50 9.14
C ALA A 23 -16.76 48.10 8.96
N CYS A 24 -16.73 47.56 7.73
CA CYS A 24 -16.08 46.28 7.41
C CYS A 24 -14.85 46.39 6.49
N ASP A 25 -14.26 47.58 6.32
CA ASP A 25 -13.19 47.77 5.32
C ASP A 25 -11.75 47.48 5.80
N LYS A 26 -11.52 47.05 7.04
CA LYS A 26 -10.16 46.72 7.52
C LYS A 26 -10.07 45.56 8.51
N ILE A 27 -10.81 44.47 8.29
CA ILE A 27 -10.36 43.18 8.82
C ILE A 27 -9.51 42.53 7.74
N SER A 28 -8.23 42.93 7.71
CA SER A 28 -7.20 42.17 7.02
C SER A 28 -6.99 40.90 7.85
N ILE A 29 -7.82 39.89 7.60
CA ILE A 29 -7.50 38.53 8.05
C ILE A 29 -6.13 38.24 7.43
N PRO A 30 -5.06 38.03 8.22
CA PRO A 30 -3.81 37.57 7.65
C PRO A 30 -4.17 36.28 6.92
N ARG A 31 -4.09 36.31 5.59
CA ARG A 31 -4.04 35.06 4.83
C ARG A 31 -2.90 34.30 5.48
N LEU A 32 -3.25 33.19 6.13
CA LEU A 32 -2.30 32.11 6.33
C LEU A 32 -1.89 31.70 4.92
N THR A 33 -0.94 32.42 4.34
CA THR A 33 -0.06 31.87 3.33
C THR A 33 0.60 30.71 4.04
N TYR A 34 0.01 29.54 3.88
CA TYR A 34 0.75 28.30 3.99
C TYR A 34 1.91 28.50 3.01
N GLU A 35 3.12 28.70 3.54
CA GLU A 35 4.30 28.57 2.71
C GLU A 35 4.19 27.15 2.16
N ASP A 36 3.86 27.07 0.86
CA ASP A 36 3.88 25.83 0.12
C ASP A 36 5.36 25.43 0.07
N HIS A 37 5.78 24.72 1.12
CA HIS A 37 7.06 24.03 1.17
C HIS A 37 7.01 22.90 0.13
N SER A 38 6.95 23.30 -1.13
CA SER A 38 7.10 22.43 -2.27
C SER A 38 8.45 21.75 -2.11
N GLU A 39 8.41 20.45 -1.86
CA GLU A 39 9.63 19.68 -1.71
C GLU A 39 10.50 19.86 -2.96
N PRO A 40 11.82 20.09 -2.80
CA PRO A 40 12.69 20.39 -3.92
C PRO A 40 12.60 19.28 -4.97
N ARG A 41 12.43 19.70 -6.23
CA ARG A 41 12.38 18.76 -7.37
C ARG A 41 13.73 18.08 -7.53
N ILE A 42 13.69 16.79 -7.84
CA ILE A 42 14.85 16.00 -8.19
C ILE A 42 15.26 16.40 -9.61
N PRO A 43 16.52 16.81 -9.84
CA PRO A 43 17.00 17.36 -11.11
C PRO A 43 17.29 16.25 -12.15
N ILE A 44 16.35 15.33 -12.33
CA ILE A 44 16.38 14.30 -13.37
C ILE A 44 15.04 14.22 -14.09
N SER A 45 15.04 13.61 -15.26
CA SER A 45 13.83 13.25 -15.99
C SER A 45 13.52 11.76 -15.87
N VAL A 46 12.24 11.38 -15.92
CA VAL A 46 11.83 9.97 -15.93
C VAL A 46 10.83 9.69 -17.06
N THR A 47 10.93 8.49 -17.65
CA THR A 47 9.89 7.94 -18.52
C THR A 47 9.23 6.76 -17.81
N TYR A 48 7.92 6.83 -17.54
CA TYR A 48 7.18 5.70 -17.01
C TYR A 48 6.75 4.72 -18.10
N ALA A 49 6.91 3.44 -17.83
CA ALA A 49 6.39 2.34 -18.62
C ALA A 49 5.47 1.47 -17.75
N PHE A 50 4.17 1.68 -17.87
CA PHE A 50 3.19 0.88 -17.16
C PHE A 50 2.89 -0.40 -17.93
N THR A 51 2.97 -1.56 -17.27
CA THR A 51 2.74 -2.84 -17.96
C THR A 51 1.28 -2.96 -18.43
N PRO A 52 1.00 -3.73 -19.49
CA PRO A 52 -0.37 -4.04 -19.89
C PRO A 52 -1.18 -4.71 -18.78
N LYS A 53 -0.52 -5.53 -17.94
CA LYS A 53 -1.13 -6.16 -16.76
C LYS A 53 -1.68 -5.11 -15.81
N LEU A 54 -0.88 -4.08 -15.48
CA LEU A 54 -1.31 -2.98 -14.64
C LEU A 54 -2.42 -2.15 -15.32
N LEU A 55 -2.17 -1.68 -16.55
CA LEU A 55 -3.08 -0.73 -17.22
C LEU A 55 -4.48 -1.28 -17.47
N ASN A 56 -4.57 -2.57 -17.79
CA ASN A 56 -5.85 -3.23 -18.05
C ASN A 56 -6.51 -3.77 -16.78
N TYR A 57 -5.87 -3.67 -15.61
CA TYR A 57 -6.42 -4.20 -14.38
C TYR A 57 -7.60 -3.37 -13.87
N THR A 58 -8.70 -4.05 -13.62
CA THR A 58 -9.88 -3.52 -12.95
C THR A 58 -10.31 -4.48 -11.85
N GLN A 59 -10.97 -3.94 -10.82
CA GLN A 59 -11.50 -4.74 -9.72
C GLN A 59 -12.97 -4.46 -9.55
N THR A 60 -13.81 -5.51 -9.59
CA THR A 60 -15.22 -5.36 -9.24
C THR A 60 -15.39 -5.50 -7.73
N VAL A 61 -16.09 -4.54 -7.14
CA VAL A 61 -16.49 -4.49 -5.73
C VAL A 61 -17.98 -4.15 -5.65
N GLY A 62 -18.60 -4.26 -4.47
CA GLY A 62 -19.91 -3.63 -4.29
C GLY A 62 -19.77 -2.15 -3.99
N GLY A 63 -20.68 -1.32 -4.47
CA GLY A 63 -20.85 0.08 -4.07
C GLY A 63 -22.33 0.45 -4.17
N CYS A 64 -22.88 1.10 -3.14
CA CYS A 64 -24.30 1.46 -3.07
C CYS A 64 -25.28 0.29 -3.32
N GLY A 65 -24.92 -0.95 -2.94
CA GLY A 65 -25.72 -2.15 -3.22
C GLY A 65 -25.65 -2.69 -4.66
N LEU A 66 -24.81 -2.10 -5.52
CA LEU A 66 -24.62 -2.48 -6.92
C LEU A 66 -23.16 -2.89 -7.19
N PRO A 67 -22.87 -3.69 -8.23
CA PRO A 67 -21.49 -3.94 -8.65
C PRO A 67 -20.88 -2.66 -9.22
N TYR A 68 -19.71 -2.28 -8.71
CA TYR A 68 -18.88 -1.18 -9.18
C TYR A 68 -17.53 -1.71 -9.65
N THR A 69 -17.05 -1.24 -10.80
CA THR A 69 -15.75 -1.65 -11.35
C THR A 69 -14.75 -0.53 -11.17
N ILE A 70 -13.80 -0.73 -10.27
CA ILE A 70 -12.71 0.19 -10.01
C ILE A 70 -11.72 0.14 -11.18
N PRO A 71 -11.44 1.27 -11.85
CA PRO A 71 -10.44 1.34 -12.91
C PRO A 71 -9.02 1.45 -12.35
N VAL A 72 -8.60 0.46 -11.56
CA VAL A 72 -7.36 0.45 -10.75
C VAL A 72 -6.13 0.85 -11.57
N GLY A 73 -5.90 0.22 -12.73
CA GLY A 73 -4.76 0.55 -13.59
C GLY A 73 -4.71 2.01 -14.04
N ARG A 74 -5.89 2.59 -14.34
CA ARG A 74 -6.03 3.99 -14.75
C ARG A 74 -5.75 4.94 -13.58
N ILE A 75 -6.27 4.61 -12.40
CA ILE A 75 -6.04 5.42 -11.19
C ILE A 75 -4.55 5.43 -10.88
N ILE A 76 -3.90 4.27 -10.77
CA ILE A 76 -2.47 4.15 -10.45
C ILE A 76 -1.60 4.89 -11.45
N SER A 77 -1.78 4.65 -12.76
CA SER A 77 -0.96 5.29 -13.80
C SER A 77 -1.08 6.81 -13.79
N LYS A 78 -2.30 7.33 -13.63
CA LYS A 78 -2.56 8.78 -13.51
C LYS A 78 -1.89 9.35 -12.26
N THR A 79 -2.05 8.71 -11.10
CA THR A 79 -1.49 9.17 -9.83
C THR A 79 0.03 9.18 -9.85
N PHE A 80 0.67 8.14 -10.37
CA PHE A 80 2.14 8.08 -10.51
C PHE A 80 2.67 9.20 -11.40
N LEU A 81 1.97 9.51 -12.51
CA LEU A 81 2.33 10.62 -13.38
C LEU A 81 2.20 11.96 -12.67
N GLN A 82 1.09 12.20 -11.97
CA GLN A 82 0.84 13.45 -11.25
C GLN A 82 1.86 13.66 -10.11
N VAL A 83 2.11 12.64 -9.30
CA VAL A 83 3.13 12.70 -8.24
C VAL A 83 4.51 12.92 -8.84
N GLY A 84 4.84 12.21 -9.93
CA GLY A 84 6.09 12.39 -10.64
C GLY A 84 6.28 13.83 -11.15
N GLN A 85 5.26 14.42 -11.79
CA GLN A 85 5.32 15.79 -12.35
C GLN A 85 5.61 16.85 -11.29
N ASN A 86 5.19 16.58 -10.04
CA ASN A 86 5.47 17.45 -8.91
C ASN A 86 6.90 17.30 -8.37
N ARG A 87 7.54 16.14 -8.60
CA ARG A 87 8.81 15.75 -7.97
C ARG A 87 10.02 15.70 -8.89
N PHE A 88 9.83 15.48 -10.19
CA PHE A 88 10.92 15.41 -11.17
C PHE A 88 11.00 16.67 -12.04
N ASN A 89 12.14 16.87 -12.68
CA ASN A 89 12.34 17.95 -13.63
C ASN A 89 11.58 17.70 -14.94
N GLY A 90 11.52 16.43 -15.36
CA GLY A 90 10.75 15.98 -16.53
C GLY A 90 10.06 14.66 -16.25
N VAL A 91 8.79 14.53 -16.66
CA VAL A 91 8.04 13.27 -16.59
C VAL A 91 7.37 13.00 -17.91
N ARG A 92 7.53 11.77 -18.39
CA ARG A 92 6.94 11.26 -19.62
C ARG A 92 6.36 9.87 -19.36
N ALA A 93 5.51 9.39 -20.27
CA ALA A 93 5.00 8.02 -20.26
C ALA A 93 5.11 7.39 -21.65
N GLU A 94 5.33 6.09 -21.67
CA GLU A 94 5.23 5.27 -22.88
C GLU A 94 3.77 5.00 -23.27
N PRO A 95 3.52 4.62 -24.54
CA PRO A 95 2.22 4.14 -24.96
C PRO A 95 1.72 2.97 -24.08
N PRO A 96 0.41 2.88 -23.81
CA PRO A 96 -0.67 3.72 -24.35
C PRO A 96 -0.97 4.99 -23.53
N VAL A 97 -0.24 5.26 -22.44
CA VAL A 97 -0.54 6.40 -21.55
C VAL A 97 0.03 7.72 -22.08
N GLY A 98 1.19 7.66 -22.74
CA GLY A 98 1.80 8.79 -23.43
C GLY A 98 2.39 8.38 -24.77
N GLU A 99 3.27 9.23 -25.32
CA GLU A 99 3.88 9.04 -26.64
C GLU A 99 5.42 8.91 -26.57
N ALA A 100 6.00 8.98 -25.36
CA ALA A 100 7.43 8.89 -25.21
C ALA A 100 7.94 7.47 -25.39
N GLN A 101 9.24 7.32 -25.66
CA GLN A 101 9.88 6.02 -25.79
C GLN A 101 11.24 6.05 -25.10
N GLY A 102 11.56 4.96 -24.42
CA GLY A 102 12.88 4.74 -23.87
C GLY A 102 13.26 5.71 -22.75
N VAL A 103 14.55 5.74 -22.47
CA VAL A 103 15.13 6.41 -21.29
C VAL A 103 15.45 7.87 -21.64
N PRO A 104 15.11 8.85 -20.78
CA PRO A 104 15.50 10.24 -21.01
C PRO A 104 17.02 10.43 -20.84
N PRO A 105 17.65 11.43 -21.49
CA PRO A 105 19.10 11.62 -21.48
C PRO A 105 19.72 11.79 -20.08
N ASP A 106 18.95 12.33 -19.14
CA ASP A 106 19.35 12.73 -17.80
C ASP A 106 18.62 11.95 -16.70
N GLY A 107 18.14 10.74 -16.97
CA GLY A 107 17.53 9.92 -15.92
C GLY A 107 17.18 8.50 -16.32
N TYR A 108 15.99 8.04 -15.91
CA TYR A 108 15.65 6.62 -15.90
C TYR A 108 14.34 6.33 -16.62
N ARG A 109 14.25 5.13 -17.21
CA ARG A 109 12.97 4.53 -17.56
C ARG A 109 12.50 3.70 -16.36
N ILE A 110 11.27 3.92 -15.92
CA ILE A 110 10.70 3.29 -14.73
C ILE A 110 9.56 2.39 -15.17
N VAL A 111 9.78 1.08 -15.12
CA VAL A 111 8.76 0.08 -15.43
C VAL A 111 7.95 -0.19 -14.17
N VAL A 112 6.63 -0.07 -14.25
CA VAL A 112 5.72 -0.30 -13.12
C VAL A 112 4.78 -1.45 -13.47
N ASP A 113 4.88 -2.55 -12.73
CA ASP A 113 4.02 -3.72 -12.85
C ASP A 113 3.10 -3.87 -11.63
N LEU A 114 1.91 -4.41 -11.86
CA LEU A 114 0.98 -4.77 -10.80
C LEU A 114 1.26 -6.19 -10.34
N ASN A 115 1.69 -6.39 -9.10
CA ASN A 115 1.79 -7.73 -8.53
C ASN A 115 0.42 -8.19 -8.05
N GLN A 116 -0.23 -7.39 -7.21
CA GLN A 116 -1.51 -7.71 -6.61
C GLN A 116 -2.32 -6.45 -6.30
N PHE A 117 -3.64 -6.58 -6.39
CA PHE A 117 -4.58 -5.64 -5.80
C PHE A 117 -5.68 -6.39 -5.04
N GLY A 118 -6.09 -5.88 -3.88
CA GLY A 118 -7.18 -6.38 -3.07
C GLY A 118 -7.98 -5.22 -2.48
N PHE A 119 -9.31 -5.36 -2.45
CA PHE A 119 -10.23 -4.37 -1.91
C PHE A 119 -11.37 -5.09 -1.21
N ASP A 120 -11.16 -5.43 0.06
CA ASP A 120 -12.02 -6.34 0.80
C ASP A 120 -12.81 -5.58 1.89
N PRO A 121 -14.15 -5.57 1.84
CA PRO A 121 -14.96 -4.98 2.90
C PRO A 121 -14.88 -5.81 4.19
N PHE A 122 -14.72 -5.14 5.33
CA PHE A 122 -14.60 -5.78 6.64
C PHE A 122 -15.93 -5.88 7.39
N ASP A 123 -16.77 -4.83 7.35
CA ASP A 123 -18.00 -4.71 8.13
C ASP A 123 -19.17 -4.20 7.28
N ARG A 124 -19.63 -5.03 6.33
CA ARG A 124 -20.92 -4.78 5.66
C ARG A 124 -22.11 -5.20 6.53
N SER A 125 -22.19 -4.68 7.75
CA SER A 125 -23.47 -4.66 8.45
C SER A 125 -24.28 -3.49 7.89
N GLY A 126 -25.26 -3.80 7.04
CA GLY A 126 -26.11 -2.79 6.42
C GLY A 126 -26.68 -1.81 7.46
N GLN A 127 -26.66 -0.52 7.09
CA GLN A 127 -27.20 0.69 7.74
C GLN A 127 -26.22 1.86 7.94
N GLU A 128 -24.91 1.72 7.65
CA GLU A 128 -24.00 2.87 7.68
C GLU A 128 -23.47 3.21 6.28
N ASP A 129 -23.59 4.49 5.89
CA ASP A 129 -22.94 5.05 4.68
C ASP A 129 -21.40 5.00 4.74
N ARG A 130 -20.83 4.46 5.82
CA ARG A 130 -19.40 4.31 6.04
C ARG A 130 -19.08 2.91 6.52
N TYR A 131 -18.09 2.29 5.90
CA TYR A 131 -17.61 0.98 6.30
C TYR A 131 -16.09 0.90 6.14
N ASP A 132 -15.50 -0.06 6.83
CA ASP A 132 -14.07 -0.32 6.78
C ASP A 132 -13.75 -1.29 5.63
N VAL A 133 -12.69 -0.98 4.90
CA VAL A 133 -12.12 -1.83 3.84
C VAL A 133 -10.65 -2.09 4.09
N PHE A 134 -10.19 -3.28 3.74
CA PHE A 134 -8.77 -3.57 3.58
C PHE A 134 -8.37 -3.31 2.14
N VAL A 135 -7.34 -2.48 1.97
CA VAL A 135 -6.75 -2.16 0.68
C VAL A 135 -5.36 -2.76 0.65
N ASP A 136 -5.15 -3.67 -0.28
CA ASP A 136 -3.85 -4.28 -0.58
C ASP A 136 -3.45 -3.85 -1.99
N LEU A 137 -2.33 -3.16 -2.12
CA LEU A 137 -1.77 -2.79 -3.42
C LEU A 137 -0.28 -3.10 -3.41
N GLN A 138 0.12 -4.02 -4.28
CA GLN A 138 1.51 -4.42 -4.45
C GLN A 138 1.93 -4.14 -5.88
N LEU A 139 2.96 -3.33 -6.03
CA LEU A 139 3.59 -3.01 -7.30
C LEU A 139 5.02 -3.51 -7.31
N HIS A 140 5.54 -3.81 -8.49
CA HIS A 140 6.96 -4.03 -8.71
C HIS A 140 7.49 -2.98 -9.66
N VAL A 141 8.53 -2.27 -9.23
CA VAL A 141 9.15 -1.21 -10.01
C VAL A 141 10.56 -1.59 -10.42
N VAL A 142 10.91 -1.39 -11.69
CA VAL A 142 12.24 -1.59 -12.23
C VAL A 142 12.74 -0.27 -12.82
N TYR A 143 13.96 0.13 -12.44
CA TYR A 143 14.62 1.33 -12.93
C TYR A 143 15.66 0.91 -13.96
N GLU A 144 15.57 1.46 -15.17
CA GLU A 144 16.47 1.17 -16.29
C GLU A 144 17.30 2.40 -16.65
N ASP A 145 18.59 2.18 -16.90
CA ASP A 145 19.51 3.20 -17.39
C ASP A 145 19.37 3.47 -18.89
N ALA A 146 20.14 4.41 -19.44
CA ALA A 146 20.10 4.78 -20.86
C ALA A 146 20.37 3.62 -21.84
N LYS A 147 20.93 2.49 -21.37
CA LYS A 147 21.18 1.29 -22.18
C LYS A 147 20.03 0.28 -22.07
N GLY A 148 18.97 0.60 -21.33
CA GLY A 148 17.88 -0.33 -21.01
C GLY A 148 18.28 -1.40 -20.00
N THR A 149 19.39 -1.20 -19.27
CA THR A 149 19.84 -2.18 -18.26
C THR A 149 19.14 -1.89 -16.94
N PRO A 150 18.52 -2.89 -16.29
CA PRO A 150 17.93 -2.70 -14.97
C PRO A 150 19.04 -2.40 -13.95
N VAL A 151 19.01 -1.21 -13.37
CA VAL A 151 19.98 -0.75 -12.36
C VAL A 151 19.46 -0.88 -10.94
N ALA A 152 18.14 -0.95 -10.77
CA ALA A 152 17.50 -1.20 -9.49
C ALA A 152 16.10 -1.76 -9.68
N GLN A 153 15.62 -2.42 -8.62
CA GLN A 153 14.25 -2.92 -8.54
C GLN A 153 13.72 -2.68 -7.13
N SER A 154 12.45 -2.31 -7.01
CA SER A 154 11.80 -2.01 -5.74
C SER A 154 10.39 -2.60 -5.71
N PRO A 155 10.08 -3.55 -4.82
CA PRO A 155 8.70 -3.89 -4.51
C PRO A 155 8.08 -2.80 -3.66
N LEU A 156 6.90 -2.34 -4.05
CA LEU A 156 6.13 -1.32 -3.34
C LEU A 156 4.88 -1.98 -2.77
N THR A 157 4.64 -1.82 -1.47
CA THR A 157 3.53 -2.49 -0.80
C THR A 157 2.74 -1.51 0.05
N TYR A 158 1.44 -1.44 -0.21
CA TYR A 158 0.47 -0.73 0.58
C TYR A 158 -0.52 -1.75 1.14
N HIS A 159 -0.64 -1.78 2.47
CA HIS A 159 -1.62 -2.62 3.14
C HIS A 159 -2.21 -1.83 4.31
N LYS A 160 -3.47 -1.42 4.19
CA LYS A 160 -4.10 -0.60 5.22
C LYS A 160 -5.60 -0.84 5.31
N LYS A 161 -6.11 -0.80 6.55
CA LYS A 161 -7.53 -0.66 6.84
C LYS A 161 -7.93 0.80 6.70
N VAL A 162 -8.89 1.10 5.82
CA VAL A 162 -9.37 2.45 5.53
C VAL A 162 -10.88 2.50 5.74
N ARG A 163 -11.36 3.55 6.42
CA ARG A 163 -12.79 3.81 6.54
C ARG A 163 -13.24 4.65 5.35
N ILE A 164 -14.14 4.11 4.53
CA ILE A 164 -14.63 4.78 3.33
C ILE A 164 -16.08 5.20 3.48
N HIS A 165 -16.48 6.22 2.72
CA HIS A 165 -17.87 6.67 2.64
C HIS A 165 -18.43 6.31 1.27
N VAL A 166 -19.47 5.47 1.26
CA VAL A 166 -20.19 5.06 0.06
C VAL A 166 -21.67 4.97 0.44
N PRO A 167 -22.47 6.02 0.20
CA PRO A 167 -23.86 6.06 0.64
C PRO A 167 -24.72 5.01 -0.07
N GLU A 168 -25.75 4.50 0.61
CA GLU A 168 -26.71 3.61 -0.04
C GLU A 168 -27.56 4.37 -1.08
N LEU A 169 -27.93 3.66 -2.16
CA LEU A 169 -28.80 4.23 -3.17
C LEU A 169 -30.23 4.30 -2.64
N THR A 170 -30.66 5.48 -2.16
CA THR A 170 -32.04 5.71 -1.73
C THR A 170 -32.94 6.06 -2.92
N SER A 171 -34.26 5.99 -2.76
CA SER A 171 -35.24 6.41 -3.79
C SER A 171 -35.13 7.90 -4.18
N GLN A 172 -34.33 8.69 -3.44
CA GLN A 172 -34.06 10.10 -3.70
C GLN A 172 -32.69 10.33 -4.39
N SER A 173 -31.83 9.31 -4.46
CA SER A 173 -30.49 9.39 -5.03
C SER A 173 -30.51 9.04 -6.53
N VAL A 174 -30.02 9.94 -7.39
CA VAL A 174 -30.01 9.75 -8.85
C VAL A 174 -28.77 8.97 -9.34
N SER A 175 -27.71 8.88 -8.53
CA SER A 175 -26.46 8.17 -8.86
C SER A 175 -25.75 7.63 -7.63
N CYS A 176 -25.01 6.52 -7.79
CA CYS A 176 -24.14 5.97 -6.76
C CYS A 176 -22.85 6.79 -6.67
N GLU A 177 -22.53 7.29 -5.47
CA GLU A 177 -21.30 8.05 -5.22
C GLU A 177 -20.15 7.09 -4.87
N THR A 178 -19.34 6.72 -5.85
CA THR A 178 -18.22 5.78 -5.70
C THR A 178 -16.88 6.47 -5.45
N GLY A 179 -16.88 7.80 -5.29
CA GLY A 179 -15.66 8.60 -5.10
C GLY A 179 -14.82 8.16 -3.91
N GLY A 180 -15.45 7.68 -2.83
CA GLY A 180 -14.73 7.11 -1.69
C GLY A 180 -13.93 5.85 -2.01
N ILE A 181 -14.37 5.05 -2.99
CA ILE A 181 -13.67 3.84 -3.43
C ILE A 181 -12.47 4.24 -4.29
N ASP A 182 -12.68 5.07 -5.30
CA ASP A 182 -11.62 5.51 -6.22
C ASP A 182 -10.55 6.32 -5.48
N GLY A 183 -10.96 7.24 -4.62
CA GLY A 183 -10.06 8.07 -3.81
C GLY A 183 -9.19 7.24 -2.87
N THR A 184 -9.71 6.13 -2.35
CA THR A 184 -8.92 5.21 -1.52
C THR A 184 -7.81 4.53 -2.32
N VAL A 185 -8.07 4.18 -3.59
CA VAL A 185 -7.05 3.61 -4.49
C VAL A 185 -6.05 4.68 -4.90
N GLU A 186 -6.51 5.91 -5.12
CA GLU A 186 -5.65 7.07 -5.40
C GLU A 186 -4.69 7.36 -4.24
N ASP A 187 -5.17 7.37 -2.99
CA ASP A 187 -4.33 7.57 -1.79
C ASP A 187 -3.27 6.47 -1.63
N ALA A 188 -3.65 5.22 -1.90
CA ALA A 188 -2.72 4.10 -1.88
C ALA A 188 -1.64 4.25 -2.98
N ALA A 189 -2.06 4.58 -4.20
CA ALA A 189 -1.16 4.82 -5.32
C ALA A 189 -0.22 6.00 -5.08
N GLU A 190 -0.71 7.09 -4.48
CA GLU A 190 0.08 8.27 -4.12
C GLU A 190 1.16 7.90 -3.10
N THR A 191 0.79 7.12 -2.08
CA THR A 191 1.73 6.64 -1.06
C THR A 191 2.86 5.82 -1.71
N LEU A 192 2.53 4.88 -2.59
CA LEU A 192 3.54 4.07 -3.29
C LEU A 192 4.38 4.88 -4.27
N ALA A 193 3.78 5.84 -4.98
CA ALA A 193 4.52 6.72 -5.88
C ALA A 193 5.56 7.55 -5.13
N LYS A 194 5.24 8.04 -3.92
CA LYS A 194 6.20 8.73 -3.05
C LYS A 194 7.35 7.81 -2.64
N GLN A 195 7.05 6.59 -2.17
CA GLN A 195 8.07 5.59 -1.81
C GLN A 195 9.01 5.25 -2.98
N MET A 196 8.48 5.13 -4.19
CA MET A 196 9.28 4.89 -5.39
C MET A 196 10.28 6.03 -5.66
N ILE A 197 9.89 7.27 -5.40
CA ILE A 197 10.72 8.45 -5.64
C ILE A 197 11.89 8.53 -4.65
N GLU A 198 11.70 8.05 -3.41
CA GLU A 198 12.74 8.03 -2.38
C GLU A 198 13.96 7.18 -2.74
N VAL A 199 13.81 6.21 -3.66
CA VAL A 199 14.92 5.37 -4.15
C VAL A 199 15.84 6.14 -5.10
N ILE A 200 15.31 7.12 -5.85
CA ILE A 200 16.04 7.79 -6.93
C ILE A 200 17.33 8.50 -6.48
N PRO A 201 17.35 9.30 -5.39
CA PRO A 201 18.58 9.97 -4.95
C PRO A 201 19.73 8.99 -4.67
N GLN A 202 19.42 7.80 -4.17
CA GLN A 202 20.43 6.76 -3.90
C GLN A 202 21.02 6.24 -5.22
N LEU A 203 20.18 6.03 -6.25
CA LEU A 203 20.63 5.61 -7.57
C LEU A 203 21.51 6.66 -8.25
N VAL A 204 21.14 7.94 -8.12
CA VAL A 204 21.94 9.05 -8.66
C VAL A 204 23.32 9.12 -7.98
N GLN A 205 23.40 8.94 -6.66
CA GLN A 205 24.68 8.93 -5.94
C GLN A 205 25.58 7.76 -6.34
N LEU A 206 25.01 6.56 -6.50
CA LEU A 206 25.76 5.37 -6.93
C LEU A 206 26.34 5.54 -8.34
N ASN A 207 25.59 6.14 -9.26
CA ASN A 207 26.05 6.38 -10.63
C ASN A 207 27.01 7.57 -10.75
N ALA A 208 26.87 8.60 -9.91
CA ALA A 208 27.80 9.74 -9.87
C ALA A 208 29.20 9.35 -9.36
N GLY A 209 29.34 8.26 -8.60
CA GLY A 209 30.62 7.70 -8.16
C GLY A 209 31.49 7.09 -9.27
N GLN A 210 31.00 7.01 -10.51
CA GLN A 210 31.73 6.47 -11.68
C GLN A 210 32.30 7.55 -12.63
N GLN A 211 32.54 8.76 -12.13
CA GLN A 211 33.15 9.80 -12.94
C GLN A 211 34.61 9.44 -13.33
N PRO A 212 35.00 9.50 -14.62
CA PRO A 212 36.35 9.17 -15.05
C PRO A 212 37.32 10.22 -14.52
N VAL A 213 38.30 9.77 -13.74
CA VAL A 213 39.44 10.60 -13.35
C VAL A 213 40.14 11.09 -14.63
N PRO A 214 40.38 12.40 -14.80
CA PRO A 214 41.08 12.91 -15.96
C PRO A 214 42.50 12.33 -16.01
N ALA A 215 42.89 11.81 -17.17
CA ALA A 215 44.26 11.38 -17.41
C ALA A 215 45.20 12.59 -17.31
N GLN A 216 46.08 12.60 -16.31
CA GLN A 216 47.26 13.45 -16.29
C GLN A 216 48.49 12.64 -16.75
N PRO A 217 49.35 13.23 -17.61
CA PRO A 217 50.47 12.54 -18.21
C PRO A 217 51.67 12.40 -17.26
N GLY A 218 52.16 11.15 -17.20
CA GLY A 218 53.46 10.63 -16.78
C GLY A 218 54.44 11.46 -15.95
N VAL A 219 54.94 10.86 -14.86
CA VAL A 219 56.37 10.82 -14.54
C VAL A 219 56.71 9.47 -13.89
N MET A 220 57.85 8.93 -14.32
CA MET A 220 58.53 7.68 -13.97
C MET A 220 58.43 7.17 -12.51
N ALA A 221 58.38 5.84 -12.41
CA ALA A 221 58.77 5.08 -11.21
C ALA A 221 60.24 5.33 -10.81
N PRO A 222 60.65 5.05 -9.56
CA PRO A 222 61.04 3.66 -9.25
C PRO A 222 60.70 3.16 -7.83
N THR A 223 60.26 1.89 -7.82
CA THR A 223 60.50 0.78 -6.87
C THR A 223 60.61 0.99 -5.34
N THR A 224 59.84 0.13 -4.66
CA THR A 224 60.04 -0.50 -3.33
C THR A 224 59.87 0.35 -2.08
N GLN A 225 58.75 0.15 -1.40
CA GLN A 225 58.71 -0.36 -0.03
C GLN A 225 57.26 -0.71 0.35
N VAL A 226 57.03 -1.99 0.66
CA VAL A 226 55.86 -2.43 1.44
C VAL A 226 56.11 -1.96 2.87
N PRO A 227 55.17 -1.21 3.48
CA PRO A 227 54.44 -1.81 4.60
C PRO A 227 52.94 -1.45 4.65
N ALA A 228 52.20 -2.40 5.21
CA ALA A 228 50.82 -2.32 5.70
C ALA A 228 49.72 -2.16 4.64
N VAL A 229 49.16 -3.31 4.25
CA VAL A 229 47.77 -3.41 3.78
C VAL A 229 46.88 -2.86 4.90
N ALA A 230 46.49 -1.60 4.80
CA ALA A 230 45.27 -1.14 5.46
C ALA A 230 44.12 -1.83 4.71
N VAL A 231 43.69 -2.96 5.27
CA VAL A 231 42.43 -3.59 4.90
C VAL A 231 41.36 -2.57 5.22
N THR A 232 40.90 -1.83 4.21
CA THR A 232 39.61 -1.16 4.28
C THR A 232 38.60 -2.25 4.66
N PRO A 233 37.82 -2.08 5.74
CA PRO A 233 36.78 -3.03 6.04
C PRO A 233 35.88 -3.10 4.80
N PRO A 234 35.50 -4.31 4.34
CA PRO A 234 34.49 -4.41 3.30
C PRO A 234 33.26 -3.61 3.76
N PRO A 235 32.61 -2.85 2.88
CA PRO A 235 31.34 -2.23 3.23
C PRO A 235 30.45 -3.32 3.84
N PRO A 236 29.78 -3.06 4.99
CA PRO A 236 28.96 -4.07 5.62
C PRO A 236 27.97 -4.57 4.57
N PRO A 237 27.81 -5.90 4.39
CA PRO A 237 26.83 -6.42 3.47
C PRO A 237 25.48 -5.82 3.87
N VAL A 238 24.83 -5.16 2.91
CA VAL A 238 23.48 -4.65 3.10
C VAL A 238 22.58 -5.88 3.21
N THR A 239 22.48 -6.46 4.41
CA THR A 239 21.61 -7.60 4.67
C THR A 239 20.20 -7.08 4.66
N THR A 240 19.54 -7.16 3.50
CA THR A 240 18.10 -6.94 3.40
C THR A 240 17.39 -7.81 4.44
N PRO A 241 16.48 -7.23 5.25
CA PRO A 241 15.69 -8.00 6.18
C PRO A 241 14.98 -9.14 5.43
N SER A 242 15.12 -10.36 5.95
CA SER A 242 14.62 -11.57 5.31
C SER A 242 14.29 -12.61 6.35
N VAL A 243 13.23 -13.34 6.07
CA VAL A 243 12.67 -14.35 6.96
C VAL A 243 12.55 -15.66 6.21
N GLN A 244 12.63 -16.77 6.91
CA GLN A 244 12.16 -18.06 6.43
C GLN A 244 11.02 -18.49 7.34
N PHE A 245 9.96 -19.03 6.78
CA PHE A 245 8.87 -19.56 7.59
C PHE A 245 8.39 -20.91 7.08
N ARG A 246 7.81 -21.69 8.00
CA ARG A 246 7.10 -22.93 7.71
C ARG A 246 5.80 -22.94 8.46
N THR A 247 4.78 -23.58 7.89
CA THR A 247 3.48 -23.69 8.54
C THR A 247 3.00 -25.12 8.57
N LYS A 248 2.12 -25.41 9.52
CA LYS A 248 1.45 -26.71 9.66
C LYS A 248 0.03 -26.47 10.14
N LEU A 249 -0.94 -27.01 9.40
CA LEU A 249 -2.31 -27.13 9.87
C LEU A 249 -2.47 -28.46 10.61
N VAL A 250 -3.07 -28.41 11.80
CA VAL A 250 -3.38 -29.57 12.63
C VAL A 250 -4.88 -29.53 12.90
N ASP A 251 -5.60 -30.54 12.45
CA ASP A 251 -7.01 -30.76 12.76
C ASP A 251 -7.16 -31.69 13.98
N ALA A 252 -8.38 -31.92 14.44
CA ALA A 252 -8.63 -32.75 15.62
C ALA A 252 -8.52 -34.25 15.30
N ASN A 253 -8.87 -34.65 14.08
CA ASN A 253 -8.96 -36.03 13.61
C ASN A 253 -7.69 -36.57 12.89
N ARG A 254 -6.72 -35.70 12.62
CA ARG A 254 -5.40 -35.90 11.95
C ARG A 254 -5.46 -36.44 10.52
N ASN A 255 -6.51 -36.12 9.77
CA ASN A 255 -6.70 -36.66 8.41
C ASN A 255 -6.72 -35.59 7.29
N LEU A 256 -6.60 -34.29 7.62
CA LEU A 256 -6.69 -33.15 6.70
C LEU A 256 -8.03 -33.00 5.97
N ILE A 257 -9.06 -33.67 6.49
CA ILE A 257 -10.46 -33.56 6.11
C ILE A 257 -11.18 -32.85 7.25
N LEU A 258 -11.54 -31.61 7.00
CA LEU A 258 -12.06 -30.69 8.00
C LEU A 258 -13.58 -30.77 8.07
N GLU A 259 -14.09 -31.08 9.24
CA GLU A 259 -15.54 -31.19 9.46
C GLU A 259 -16.14 -29.91 10.02
N GLU A 260 -17.41 -29.67 9.74
CA GLU A 260 -18.16 -28.59 10.40
C GLU A 260 -17.99 -28.64 11.93
N GLY A 261 -17.65 -27.49 12.51
CA GLY A 261 -17.48 -27.35 13.95
C GLY A 261 -16.18 -27.95 14.49
N GLU A 262 -15.31 -28.52 13.65
CA GLU A 262 -14.00 -29.03 14.05
C GLU A 262 -13.06 -27.90 14.51
N THR A 263 -12.22 -28.21 15.50
CA THR A 263 -11.16 -27.29 15.95
C THR A 263 -9.89 -27.56 15.16
N VAL A 264 -9.31 -26.49 14.63
CA VAL A 264 -8.07 -26.53 13.86
C VAL A 264 -7.01 -25.63 14.48
N ILE A 265 -5.75 -26.02 14.36
CA ILE A 265 -4.60 -25.28 14.90
C ILE A 265 -3.64 -25.02 13.75
N LEU A 266 -3.40 -23.75 13.46
CA LEU A 266 -2.37 -23.32 12.54
C LEU A 266 -1.10 -22.97 13.32
N LEU A 267 -0.04 -23.73 13.07
CA LEU A 267 1.30 -23.48 13.61
C LEU A 267 2.10 -22.75 12.54
N ILE A 268 2.66 -21.60 12.89
CA ILE A 268 3.57 -20.83 12.05
C ILE A 268 4.90 -20.72 12.78
N GLU A 269 5.97 -21.18 12.15
CA GLU A 269 7.32 -21.01 12.67
C GLU A 269 8.10 -20.10 11.74
N THR A 270 8.58 -19.00 12.29
CA THR A 270 9.21 -17.90 11.59
C THR A 270 10.64 -17.73 12.10
N THR A 271 11.62 -17.72 11.21
CA THR A 271 13.04 -17.55 11.53
C THR A 271 13.56 -16.32 10.80
N ASN A 272 14.10 -15.36 11.54
CA ASN A 272 14.83 -14.26 10.93
C ASN A 272 16.19 -14.77 10.43
N VAL A 273 16.38 -14.76 9.11
CA VAL A 273 17.60 -15.21 8.45
C VAL A 273 18.49 -14.05 8.01
N SER A 274 18.12 -12.80 8.30
CA SER A 274 18.98 -11.64 8.08
C SER A 274 19.97 -11.42 9.23
N GLY A 275 21.01 -10.64 8.94
CA GLY A 275 21.98 -10.16 9.92
C GLY A 275 21.48 -8.99 10.78
N SER A 276 20.23 -8.56 10.59
CA SER A 276 19.63 -7.39 11.25
C SER A 276 18.36 -7.77 12.03
N THR A 277 18.01 -6.96 13.02
CA THR A 277 16.72 -7.08 13.71
C THR A 277 15.60 -6.57 12.80
N ILE A 278 14.49 -7.30 12.73
CA ILE A 278 13.26 -6.91 12.05
C ILE A 278 12.32 -6.27 13.09
N PRO A 279 11.98 -4.97 12.99
CA PRO A 279 11.19 -4.26 13.99
C PRO A 279 9.78 -4.84 14.21
N SER A 280 9.13 -5.32 13.14
CA SER A 280 7.85 -6.02 13.27
C SER A 280 7.59 -6.99 12.13
N ALA A 281 6.99 -8.13 12.47
CA ALA A 281 6.47 -9.11 11.53
C ALA A 281 5.01 -9.47 11.87
N TYR A 282 4.24 -9.85 10.87
CA TYR A 282 2.82 -10.22 11.00
C TYR A 282 2.50 -11.46 10.16
N VAL A 283 1.57 -12.28 10.61
CA VAL A 283 0.99 -13.39 9.84
C VAL A 283 -0.28 -12.94 9.16
N GLU A 284 -0.38 -13.15 7.86
CA GLU A 284 -1.63 -12.99 7.10
C GLU A 284 -2.19 -14.34 6.64
N LEU A 285 -3.51 -14.41 6.52
CA LEU A 285 -4.24 -15.60 6.05
C LEU A 285 -5.18 -15.22 4.91
N ARG A 286 -5.13 -15.96 3.81
CA ARG A 286 -5.95 -15.78 2.60
C ARG A 286 -6.44 -17.15 2.11
N GLY A 287 -7.36 -17.16 1.15
CA GLY A 287 -7.88 -18.39 0.53
C GLY A 287 -9.38 -18.58 0.74
N THR A 288 -9.83 -19.83 0.84
CA THR A 288 -11.24 -20.19 0.97
C THR A 288 -11.87 -19.53 2.20
N PRO A 289 -12.99 -18.79 2.07
CA PRO A 289 -13.55 -17.98 3.14
C PRO A 289 -13.78 -18.75 4.44
N ILE A 290 -14.29 -19.98 4.37
CA ILE A 290 -14.58 -20.79 5.56
C ILE A 290 -13.33 -21.12 6.39
N LEU A 291 -12.17 -21.26 5.75
CA LEU A 291 -10.89 -21.51 6.42
C LEU A 291 -10.33 -20.24 7.04
N VAL A 292 -10.38 -19.12 6.32
CA VAL A 292 -9.89 -17.84 6.83
C VAL A 292 -10.74 -17.37 8.02
N GLU A 293 -12.06 -17.47 7.91
CA GLU A 293 -13.00 -17.12 8.99
C GLU A 293 -12.88 -18.02 10.21
N ALA A 294 -12.45 -19.28 10.04
CA ALA A 294 -12.21 -20.17 11.17
C ALA A 294 -11.18 -19.59 12.15
N PHE A 295 -10.13 -18.92 11.64
CA PHE A 295 -9.06 -18.32 12.45
C PHE A 295 -9.35 -16.88 12.86
N LYS A 296 -10.02 -16.07 12.02
CA LYS A 296 -10.36 -14.67 12.34
C LYS A 296 -11.26 -14.53 13.57
N ARG A 297 -12.11 -15.52 13.85
CA ARG A 297 -13.00 -15.51 15.03
C ARG A 297 -12.25 -15.51 16.36
N VAL A 298 -11.01 -15.97 16.38
CA VAL A 298 -10.24 -16.18 17.63
C VAL A 298 -8.99 -15.32 17.74
N ALA A 299 -8.50 -14.77 16.63
CA ALA A 299 -7.26 -14.01 16.58
C ALA A 299 -7.40 -12.84 15.60
N PRO A 300 -6.81 -11.68 15.91
CA PRO A 300 -6.72 -10.59 14.96
C PRO A 300 -5.83 -11.01 13.79
N ILE A 301 -6.35 -10.89 12.56
CA ILE A 301 -5.59 -11.10 11.32
C ILE A 301 -5.51 -9.74 10.59
N PRO A 302 -4.31 -9.25 10.23
CA PRO A 302 -3.01 -9.90 10.37
C PRO A 302 -2.52 -9.99 11.83
N MET A 303 -1.99 -11.15 12.22
CA MET A 303 -1.59 -11.43 13.60
C MET A 303 -0.15 -10.96 13.84
N PRO A 304 0.10 -10.13 14.86
CA PRO A 304 1.46 -9.66 15.15
C PRO A 304 2.35 -10.81 15.67
N ILE A 305 3.51 -10.97 15.03
CA ILE A 305 4.64 -11.78 15.55
C ILE A 305 5.55 -10.90 16.42
N GLY A 306 5.61 -9.59 16.14
CA GLY A 306 6.44 -8.61 16.83
C GLY A 306 7.88 -8.52 16.28
N GLU A 307 8.77 -7.90 17.06
CA GLU A 307 10.19 -7.76 16.71
C GLU A 307 10.89 -9.12 16.64
N LEU A 308 11.71 -9.36 15.61
CA LEU A 308 12.52 -10.57 15.45
C LEU A 308 14.00 -10.20 15.38
N LYS A 309 14.80 -10.63 16.36
CA LYS A 309 16.25 -10.41 16.36
C LYS A 309 16.93 -11.24 15.27
N ALA A 310 18.13 -10.84 14.85
CA ALA A 310 18.93 -11.60 13.88
C ALA A 310 19.11 -13.06 14.35
N GLY A 311 18.77 -14.02 13.49
CA GLY A 311 18.81 -15.46 13.81
C GLY A 311 17.69 -15.95 14.75
N GLU A 312 16.79 -15.08 15.21
CA GLU A 312 15.72 -15.46 16.12
C GLU A 312 14.68 -16.32 15.41
N LYS A 313 14.25 -17.36 16.11
CA LYS A 313 13.18 -18.25 15.70
C LYS A 313 11.99 -18.08 16.65
N ARG A 314 10.83 -17.72 16.10
CA ARG A 314 9.58 -17.54 16.85
C ARG A 314 8.48 -18.44 16.28
N THR A 315 7.69 -19.03 17.18
CA THR A 315 6.53 -19.86 16.82
C THR A 315 5.26 -19.13 17.24
N ALA A 316 4.27 -19.10 16.36
CA ALA A 316 2.94 -18.59 16.62
C ALA A 316 1.89 -19.69 16.38
N GLU A 317 0.85 -19.69 17.21
CA GLU A 317 -0.24 -20.67 17.19
C GLU A 317 -1.56 -19.93 17.07
N ILE A 318 -2.39 -20.31 16.09
CA ILE A 318 -3.74 -19.77 15.90
C ILE A 318 -4.75 -20.91 15.96
N ARG A 319 -5.72 -20.84 16.87
CA ARG A 319 -6.72 -21.89 17.10
C ARG A 319 -8.06 -21.57 16.46
N GLY A 320 -8.30 -22.04 15.25
CA GLY A 320 -9.55 -21.82 14.55
C GLY A 320 -10.64 -22.84 14.87
N ARG A 321 -11.87 -22.53 14.44
CA ARG A 321 -12.98 -23.48 14.41
C ARG A 321 -13.74 -23.39 13.09
N ILE A 322 -13.92 -24.52 12.41
CA ILE A 322 -14.62 -24.59 11.12
C ILE A 322 -16.09 -24.22 11.30
N GLY A 323 -16.58 -23.32 10.44
CA GLY A 323 -17.98 -22.88 10.44
C GLY A 323 -18.93 -23.91 9.83
N GLU A 324 -20.16 -23.48 9.56
CA GLU A 324 -21.19 -24.32 8.93
C GLU A 324 -20.78 -24.72 7.49
N VAL A 325 -20.87 -26.02 7.17
CA VAL A 325 -20.52 -26.58 5.85
C VAL A 325 -21.71 -27.33 5.30
N LYS A 326 -22.28 -26.87 4.18
CA LYS A 326 -23.47 -27.48 3.57
C LYS A 326 -23.15 -28.59 2.56
N GLU A 327 -22.00 -28.48 1.91
CA GLU A 327 -21.57 -29.39 0.85
C GLU A 327 -20.06 -29.62 0.93
N HIS A 328 -19.59 -30.73 0.35
CA HIS A 328 -18.15 -31.00 0.23
C HIS A 328 -17.48 -29.94 -0.64
N LEU A 329 -16.38 -29.37 -0.17
CA LEU A 329 -15.61 -28.40 -0.92
C LEU A 329 -14.10 -28.56 -0.68
N LYS A 330 -13.32 -28.22 -1.70
CA LYS A 330 -11.86 -28.13 -1.56
C LYS A 330 -11.50 -26.77 -0.97
N GLY A 331 -10.78 -26.80 0.13
CA GLY A 331 -10.28 -25.63 0.82
C GLY A 331 -8.84 -25.33 0.45
N GLU A 332 -8.55 -24.06 0.26
CA GLU A 332 -7.22 -23.51 0.09
C GLU A 332 -6.97 -22.49 1.21
N LEU A 333 -5.88 -22.65 1.96
CA LEU A 333 -5.43 -21.68 2.94
C LEU A 333 -4.02 -21.22 2.57
N ILE A 334 -3.88 -19.94 2.28
CA ILE A 334 -2.63 -19.30 1.91
C ILE A 334 -2.13 -18.50 3.12
N ILE A 335 -0.93 -18.79 3.58
CA ILE A 335 -0.29 -18.12 4.71
C ILE A 335 0.86 -17.26 4.20
N GLY A 336 0.89 -16.00 4.60
CA GLY A 336 1.97 -15.07 4.31
C GLY A 336 2.58 -14.49 5.59
N ILE A 337 3.84 -14.03 5.49
CA ILE A 337 4.48 -13.22 6.52
C ILE A 337 4.73 -11.82 5.95
N ILE A 338 4.21 -10.81 6.63
CA ILE A 338 4.44 -9.41 6.30
C ILE A 338 5.52 -8.89 7.24
N LEU A 339 6.53 -8.22 6.69
CA LEU A 339 7.59 -7.56 7.45
C LEU A 339 7.40 -6.04 7.37
N SER A 340 7.77 -5.30 8.41
CA SER A 340 7.82 -3.82 8.33
C SER A 340 8.88 -3.31 7.38
N GLU A 341 9.88 -4.15 7.06
CA GLU A 341 11.00 -3.83 6.18
C GLU A 341 11.55 -5.11 5.57
N GLY A 342 12.14 -5.00 4.38
CA GLY A 342 12.69 -6.12 3.63
C GLY A 342 11.68 -6.86 2.75
N LEU A 343 12.14 -7.95 2.14
CA LEU A 343 11.33 -8.74 1.22
C LEU A 343 10.45 -9.71 1.99
N PRO A 344 9.14 -9.81 1.70
CA PRO A 344 8.30 -10.84 2.27
C PRO A 344 8.82 -12.22 1.83
N PRO A 345 8.82 -13.23 2.70
CA PRO A 345 9.44 -14.54 2.44
C PRO A 345 8.64 -15.45 1.49
N GLY A 346 7.67 -14.89 0.77
CA GLY A 346 6.69 -15.62 -0.04
C GLY A 346 5.48 -16.09 0.76
N THR A 347 4.68 -16.97 0.16
CA THR A 347 3.48 -17.55 0.75
C THR A 347 3.59 -19.07 0.82
N HIS A 348 2.84 -19.69 1.74
CA HIS A 348 2.69 -21.13 1.82
C HIS A 348 1.22 -21.50 1.69
N THR A 349 0.89 -22.32 0.70
CA THR A 349 -0.47 -22.80 0.45
C THR A 349 -0.68 -24.19 1.06
N ILE A 350 -1.75 -24.34 1.85
CA ILE A 350 -2.24 -25.60 2.38
C ILE A 350 -3.56 -25.92 1.68
N LEU A 351 -3.65 -27.12 1.12
CA LEU A 351 -4.87 -27.65 0.51
C LEU A 351 -5.53 -28.64 1.46
N THR A 352 -6.85 -28.54 1.62
CA THR A 352 -7.65 -29.36 2.54
C THR A 352 -8.94 -29.80 1.86
N GLU A 353 -9.56 -30.86 2.34
CA GLU A 353 -10.95 -31.15 2.01
C GLU A 353 -11.84 -30.71 3.18
N ILE A 354 -13.00 -30.12 2.89
CA ILE A 354 -13.95 -29.64 3.90
C ILE A 354 -15.29 -30.30 3.64
N GLN A 355 -15.89 -30.88 4.68
CA GLN A 355 -17.13 -31.64 4.58
C GLN A 355 -18.14 -31.27 5.67
N PRO A 356 -19.44 -31.48 5.41
CA PRO A 356 -20.46 -31.39 6.46
C PRO A 356 -20.15 -32.34 7.62
N GLY A 357 -20.50 -31.93 8.84
CA GLY A 357 -20.36 -32.79 10.01
C GLY A 357 -21.26 -34.03 9.91
N PRO A 358 -20.95 -35.12 10.62
CA PRO A 358 -21.81 -36.30 10.64
C PRO A 358 -23.21 -35.90 11.12
N THR A 359 -24.23 -36.26 10.34
CA THR A 359 -25.63 -35.94 10.65
C THR A 359 -25.96 -36.51 12.03
N ARG A 360 -26.09 -35.64 13.03
CA ARG A 360 -26.47 -36.06 14.37
C ARG A 360 -27.89 -36.60 14.26
N LYS A 361 -28.05 -37.93 14.23
CA LYS A 361 -29.37 -38.58 14.34
C LYS A 361 -30.05 -37.97 15.55
N GLN A 362 -31.10 -37.20 15.28
CA GLN A 362 -31.94 -36.59 16.31
C GLN A 362 -32.39 -37.71 17.25
N PRO A 363 -32.10 -37.64 18.57
CA PRO A 363 -32.59 -38.64 19.48
C PRO A 363 -34.12 -38.57 19.43
N SER A 364 -34.73 -39.65 18.98
CA SER A 364 -36.17 -39.82 19.10
C SER A 364 -36.51 -39.94 20.59
N ARG A 365 -36.93 -38.84 21.23
CA ARG A 365 -38.00 -38.81 22.21
C ARG A 365 -38.30 -37.41 22.71
#